data_AF-A0A6G7VBA0-F1
#
_entry.id   AF-A0A6G7VBA0-F1
#
_cell.length_a   1.000
_cell.length_b   1.000
_cell.length_c   1.000
_cell.angle_alpha   90.00
_cell.angle_beta   90.00
_cell.angle_gamma   90.00
#
_symmetry.space_group_name_H-M   'P 1'
#
loop_
_entity.id
_entity.type
_entity.pdbx_description
1 polymer ?
#
loop_
_entity_poly.entity_id
_entity_poly.type
_entity_poly.pdbx_seq_one_letter_code
_entity_poly.pdbx_strand_id
1 'polypeptide(L)'
;MRIAIIDAWRERWRLSPVFQPERIASRADYAAPRRAQMLEQRRTYVSNLTPADQQPFSVPGYCQPCRRQVMLQVDFAYAYPVDGRLQPNWRERLVCPHCRLNSRIRATLHLFERFVGARRRDPLYLSEQNTPLYRWMADR
;
A
#
# COMPACT_ATOMS: atom_id res chain seq x y z
N MET A 1 -13.11 15.35 29.11
CA MET A 1 -11.98 14.42 29.28
C MET A 1 -11.34 14.19 27.90
N ARG A 2 -10.32 14.98 27.54
CA ARG A 2 -9.59 14.80 26.28
C ARG A 2 -8.84 13.47 26.37
N ILE A 3 -9.14 12.57 25.45
CA ILE A 3 -8.62 11.21 25.46
C ILE A 3 -7.10 11.26 25.23
N ALA A 4 -6.33 11.06 26.30
CA ALA A 4 -4.86 10.98 26.32
C ALA A 4 -4.30 9.85 25.42
N ILE A 5 -5.18 9.02 24.84
CA ILE A 5 -4.80 7.99 23.88
C ILE A 5 -4.27 8.64 22.60
N ILE A 6 -4.78 9.79 22.14
CA ILE A 6 -4.45 10.41 20.83
C ILE A 6 -2.96 10.81 20.70
N ASP A 7 -2.32 11.24 21.80
CA ASP A 7 -0.97 11.82 21.72
C ASP A 7 0.14 10.77 21.57
N ALA A 8 -0.03 9.57 22.13
CA ALA A 8 0.90 8.46 21.94
C ALA A 8 0.88 7.86 20.52
N TRP A 9 -0.18 8.08 19.74
CA TRP A 9 -0.22 7.63 18.33
C TRP A 9 0.68 8.48 17.46
N ARG A 10 0.71 9.80 17.65
CA ARG A 10 1.35 10.77 16.74
C ARG A 10 2.86 10.56 16.58
N GLU A 11 3.58 10.09 17.60
CA GLU A 11 5.02 9.81 17.50
C GLU A 11 5.35 8.59 16.64
N ARG A 12 4.46 7.59 16.61
CA ARG A 12 4.62 6.35 15.84
C ARG A 12 4.48 6.56 14.32
N TRP A 13 3.90 7.69 13.89
CA TRP A 13 3.60 8.02 12.49
C TRP A 13 4.65 8.88 11.79
N ARG A 14 5.72 9.32 12.47
CA ARG A 14 6.76 10.19 11.87
C ARG A 14 7.57 9.54 10.73
N LEU A 15 7.50 8.22 10.57
CA LEU A 15 8.25 7.47 9.56
C LEU A 15 7.43 7.08 8.32
N SER A 16 6.10 7.23 8.35
CA SER A 16 5.24 6.95 7.19
C SER A 16 4.91 8.27 6.48
N PRO A 17 4.96 8.33 5.12
CA PRO A 17 4.48 9.49 4.41
C PRO A 17 3.04 9.83 4.83
N VAL A 18 2.75 11.12 4.92
CA VAL A 18 1.45 11.64 5.36
C VAL A 18 0.38 11.17 4.38
N PHE A 19 -0.31 10.09 4.71
CA PHE A 19 -1.53 9.67 4.01
C PHE A 19 -2.72 10.42 4.60
N GLN A 20 -3.42 11.21 3.80
CA GLN A 20 -4.70 11.81 4.16
C GLN A 20 -5.81 11.16 3.33
N PRO A 21 -6.73 10.40 3.95
CA PRO A 21 -7.84 9.83 3.21
C PRO A 21 -8.75 10.94 2.68
N GLU A 22 -9.20 10.80 1.45
CA GLU A 22 -10.24 11.64 0.87
C GLU A 22 -11.58 10.90 0.97
N ARG A 23 -12.62 11.59 1.44
CA ARG A 23 -13.98 11.04 1.50
C ARG A 23 -14.68 11.27 0.16
N ILE A 24 -15.20 10.21 -0.43
CA ILE A 24 -16.05 10.24 -1.63
C ILE A 24 -17.44 9.78 -1.20
N ALA A 25 -18.45 10.64 -1.31
CA ALA A 25 -19.81 10.34 -0.84
C ALA A 25 -20.81 10.14 -1.98
N SER A 26 -20.46 10.55 -3.20
CA SER A 26 -21.33 10.45 -4.36
C SER A 26 -20.58 10.12 -5.65
N ARG A 27 -21.33 9.71 -6.68
CA ARG A 27 -20.80 9.57 -8.05
C ARG A 27 -20.31 10.91 -8.60
N ALA A 28 -20.96 12.02 -8.25
CA ALA A 28 -20.53 13.35 -8.67
C ALA A 28 -19.16 13.70 -8.07
N ASP A 29 -18.94 13.40 -6.78
CA ASP A 29 -17.65 13.57 -6.11
C ASP A 29 -16.57 12.71 -6.78
N TYR A 30 -16.92 11.46 -7.12
CA TYR A 30 -16.03 10.55 -7.83
C TYR A 30 -15.64 11.05 -9.23
N ALA A 31 -16.56 11.73 -9.92
CA ALA A 31 -16.35 12.27 -11.27
C ALA A 31 -15.79 13.69 -11.29
N ALA A 32 -15.55 14.31 -10.13
CA ALA A 32 -15.05 15.68 -10.06
C ALA A 32 -13.72 15.85 -10.82
N PRO A 33 -13.53 16.96 -11.58
CA PRO A 33 -12.32 17.18 -12.40
C PRO A 33 -11.00 17.04 -11.63
N ARG A 34 -10.97 17.43 -10.36
CA ARG A 34 -9.81 17.26 -9.48
C ARG A 34 -9.35 15.80 -9.38
N ARG A 35 -10.28 14.83 -9.34
CA ARG A 35 -9.93 13.41 -9.31
C ARG A 35 -9.36 12.94 -10.64
N ALA A 36 -9.92 13.39 -11.76
CA ALA A 36 -9.37 13.09 -13.08
C ALA A 36 -7.91 13.56 -13.18
N GLN A 37 -7.61 14.77 -12.70
CA GLN A 37 -6.24 15.30 -12.65
C GLN A 37 -5.32 14.45 -11.76
N MET A 38 -5.76 14.06 -10.56
CA MET A 38 -4.98 13.19 -9.67
C MET A 38 -4.72 11.80 -10.28
N LEU A 39 -5.71 11.23 -10.96
CA LEU A 39 -5.58 9.94 -11.63
C LEU A 39 -4.57 10.01 -12.77
N GLU A 40 -4.57 11.10 -13.53
CA GLU A 40 -3.59 11.32 -14.59
C GLU A 40 -2.17 11.50 -14.03
N GLN A 41 -2.00 12.33 -12.99
CA GLN A 41 -0.72 12.47 -12.30
C GLN A 41 -0.19 11.11 -11.79
N ARG A 42 -1.08 10.28 -11.23
CA ARG A 42 -0.73 8.92 -10.80
C ARG A 42 -0.33 8.06 -11.99
N ARG A 43 -1.04 8.12 -13.12
CA ARG A 43 -0.74 7.38 -14.35
C ARG A 43 0.64 7.75 -14.88
N THR A 44 0.95 9.05 -14.98
CA THR A 44 2.27 9.54 -15.39
C THR A 44 3.36 9.03 -14.44
N TYR A 45 3.14 9.15 -13.13
CA TYR A 45 4.11 8.71 -12.13
C TYR A 45 4.44 7.22 -12.25
N VAL A 46 3.42 6.35 -12.32
CA VAL A 46 3.66 4.91 -12.42
C VAL A 46 4.24 4.48 -13.77
N SER A 47 3.90 5.20 -14.84
CA SER A 47 4.52 5.01 -16.15
C SER A 47 6.03 5.31 -16.09
N ASN A 48 6.42 6.42 -15.46
CA ASN A 48 7.82 6.80 -15.28
C ASN A 48 8.62 5.86 -14.37
N LEU A 49 7.95 5.11 -13.49
CA LEU A 49 8.58 4.06 -12.68
C LEU A 49 8.80 2.75 -13.44
N THR A 50 8.18 2.57 -14.61
CA THR A 50 8.30 1.33 -15.38
C THR A 50 9.44 1.46 -16.39
N PRO A 51 10.58 0.79 -16.19
CA PRO A 51 11.65 0.76 -17.19
C PRO A 51 11.16 0.05 -18.46
N ALA A 52 11.62 0.50 -19.63
CA ALA A 52 11.19 -0.03 -20.92
C ALA A 52 11.77 -1.42 -21.24
N ASP A 53 12.97 -1.69 -20.72
CA ASP A 53 13.84 -2.80 -21.14
C ASP A 53 14.31 -3.69 -19.95
N GLN A 54 13.80 -3.45 -18.74
CA GLN A 54 14.21 -4.19 -17.54
C GLN A 54 13.02 -4.86 -16.84
N GLN A 55 13.01 -6.20 -16.82
CA GLN A 55 12.02 -7.00 -16.11
C GLN A 55 12.67 -8.28 -15.56
N PRO A 56 12.50 -8.62 -14.26
CA PRO A 56 11.88 -7.83 -13.20
C PRO A 56 12.75 -6.63 -12.79
N PHE A 57 12.17 -5.68 -12.05
CA PHE A 57 12.88 -4.51 -11.53
C PHE A 57 12.49 -4.23 -10.07
N SER A 58 13.12 -3.23 -9.45
CA SER A 58 12.81 -2.83 -8.08
C SER A 58 12.69 -1.32 -7.95
N VAL A 59 11.77 -0.88 -7.09
CA VAL A 59 11.59 0.54 -6.77
C VAL A 59 11.83 0.79 -5.28
N PRO A 60 12.48 1.89 -4.88
CA PRO A 60 12.61 2.24 -3.48
C PRO A 60 11.23 2.55 -2.88
N GLY A 61 10.96 2.05 -1.68
CA GLY A 61 9.74 2.39 -0.97
C GLY A 61 9.72 1.96 0.48
N TYR A 62 8.81 2.57 1.25
CA TYR A 62 8.67 2.29 2.67
C TYR A 62 7.69 1.14 2.93
N CYS A 63 8.16 0.08 3.59
CA CYS A 63 7.29 -1.03 3.99
C CYS A 63 6.71 -0.79 5.38
N GLN A 64 5.44 -0.39 5.47
CA GLN A 64 4.79 -0.14 6.76
C GLN A 64 4.82 -1.35 7.72
N PRO A 65 4.50 -2.58 7.28
CA PRO A 65 4.63 -3.75 8.15
C PRO A 65 6.05 -4.01 8.69
N CYS A 66 7.08 -3.70 7.89
CA CYS A 66 8.49 -3.86 8.31
C CYS A 66 9.08 -2.62 8.99
N ARG A 67 8.40 -1.47 8.91
CA ARG A 67 8.85 -0.15 9.36
C ARG A 67 10.25 0.27 8.86
N ARG A 68 10.54 0.01 7.58
CA ARG A 68 11.81 0.42 6.96
C ARG A 68 11.70 0.70 5.47
N GLN A 69 12.64 1.47 4.95
CA GLN A 69 12.90 1.58 3.52
C GLN A 69 13.38 0.23 2.97
N VAL A 70 12.86 -0.17 1.82
CA VAL A 70 13.19 -1.42 1.13
C VAL A 70 13.18 -1.21 -0.37
N MET A 71 13.87 -2.08 -1.10
CA MET A 71 13.70 -2.21 -2.55
C MET A 71 12.51 -3.14 -2.82
N LEU A 72 11.39 -2.56 -3.27
CA LEU A 72 10.16 -3.28 -3.55
C LEU A 72 10.24 -3.95 -4.92
N GLN A 73 10.01 -5.25 -4.95
CA GLN A 73 10.12 -6.06 -6.16
C GLN A 73 8.88 -5.88 -7.04
N VAL A 74 9.11 -5.66 -8.34
CA VAL A 74 8.08 -5.54 -9.36
C VAL A 74 8.38 -6.53 -10.47
N ASP A 75 7.39 -7.38 -10.73
CA ASP A 75 7.34 -8.29 -11.87
C ASP A 75 6.08 -7.99 -12.70
N PHE A 76 5.95 -8.68 -13.83
CA PHE A 76 4.87 -8.46 -14.78
C PHE A 76 3.75 -9.50 -14.68
N ALA A 77 3.68 -10.28 -13.61
CA ALA A 77 2.56 -11.17 -13.43
C ALA A 77 1.27 -10.36 -13.13
N TYR A 78 0.19 -10.70 -13.82
CA TYR A 78 -1.05 -9.92 -13.91
C TYR A 78 -0.90 -8.52 -14.53
N ALA A 79 0.18 -8.27 -15.29
CA ALA A 79 0.34 -7.04 -16.06
C ALA A 79 -0.75 -6.90 -17.14
N TYR A 80 -1.00 -5.67 -17.57
CA TYR A 80 -2.01 -5.36 -18.58
C TYR A 80 -1.54 -4.22 -19.50
N PRO A 81 -1.98 -4.21 -20.76
CA PRO A 81 -1.60 -3.15 -21.70
C PRO A 81 -2.30 -1.83 -21.35
N VAL A 82 -1.54 -0.73 -21.44
CA VAL A 82 -2.00 0.66 -21.30
C VAL A 82 -1.29 1.48 -22.38
N ASP A 83 -2.04 2.09 -23.29
CA ASP A 83 -1.51 2.87 -24.44
C ASP A 83 -0.44 2.10 -25.25
N GLY A 84 -0.68 0.80 -25.48
CA GLY A 84 0.25 -0.06 -26.23
C GLY A 84 1.51 -0.49 -25.45
N ARG A 85 1.66 -0.10 -24.19
CA ARG A 85 2.75 -0.53 -23.31
C ARG A 85 2.24 -1.45 -22.20
N LEU A 86 2.94 -2.54 -21.96
CA LEU A 86 2.63 -3.45 -20.86
C LEU A 86 2.95 -2.75 -19.53
N GLN A 87 1.98 -2.61 -18.63
CA GLN A 87 2.19 -2.05 -17.30
C GLN A 87 2.07 -3.12 -16.22
N PRO A 88 2.96 -3.13 -15.22
CA PRO A 88 2.86 -4.06 -14.10
C PRO A 88 1.61 -3.73 -13.26
N ASN A 89 1.05 -4.76 -12.63
CA ASN A 89 -0.07 -4.57 -11.71
C ASN A 89 0.42 -3.98 -10.38
N TRP A 90 0.53 -2.66 -10.30
CA TRP A 90 1.01 -1.95 -9.11
C TRP A 90 0.22 -2.27 -7.83
N ARG A 91 -1.02 -2.72 -7.93
CA ARG A 91 -1.88 -3.13 -6.80
C ARG A 91 -1.53 -4.52 -6.27
N GLU A 92 -1.10 -5.44 -7.13
CA GLU A 92 -0.77 -6.82 -6.73
C GLU A 92 0.75 -7.08 -6.66
N ARG A 93 1.58 -6.11 -7.07
CA ARG A 93 3.05 -6.15 -7.03
C ARG A 93 3.61 -5.25 -5.93
N LEU A 94 4.85 -4.76 -6.07
CA LEU A 94 5.59 -4.06 -5.02
C LEU A 94 5.78 -4.96 -3.78
N VAL A 95 6.26 -6.18 -4.04
CA VAL A 95 6.47 -7.20 -3.01
C VAL A 95 7.66 -6.79 -2.16
N CYS A 96 7.47 -6.74 -0.84
CA CYS A 96 8.57 -6.49 0.07
C CYS A 96 9.45 -7.75 0.18
N PRO A 97 10.78 -7.65 0.03
CA PRO A 97 11.67 -8.81 0.09
C PRO A 97 11.76 -9.44 1.49
N HIS A 98 11.18 -8.81 2.52
CA HIS A 98 11.27 -9.27 3.91
C HIS A 98 9.95 -9.84 4.43
N CYS A 99 8.85 -9.10 4.37
CA CYS A 99 7.55 -9.63 4.80
C CYS A 99 6.80 -10.39 3.69
N ARG A 100 7.30 -10.33 2.45
CA ARG A 100 6.70 -10.99 1.27
C ARG A 100 5.27 -10.53 0.94
N LEU A 101 4.79 -9.47 1.58
CA LEU A 101 3.48 -8.88 1.32
C LEU A 101 3.56 -7.92 0.11
N ASN A 102 2.51 -7.94 -0.72
CA ASN A 102 2.35 -7.03 -1.85
C ASN A 102 1.76 -5.68 -1.42
N SER A 103 1.62 -4.73 -2.36
CA SER A 103 1.10 -3.40 -2.07
C SER A 103 -0.32 -3.42 -1.49
N ARG A 104 -1.23 -4.26 -2.01
CA ARG A 104 -2.60 -4.38 -1.49
C ARG A 104 -2.61 -4.74 -0.01
N ILE A 105 -1.93 -5.81 0.39
CA ILE A 105 -1.90 -6.25 1.78
C ILE A 105 -1.15 -5.26 2.68
N ARG A 106 -0.03 -4.69 2.20
CA ARG A 106 0.72 -3.65 2.95
C ARG A 106 -0.13 -2.41 3.19
N ALA A 107 -0.91 -1.99 2.20
CA ALA A 107 -1.84 -0.87 2.32
C ALA A 107 -2.98 -1.21 3.30
N THR A 108 -3.56 -2.40 3.23
CA THR A 108 -4.57 -2.86 4.19
C THR A 108 -4.05 -2.79 5.62
N LEU A 109 -2.85 -3.32 5.89
CA LEU A 109 -2.26 -3.26 7.24
C LEU A 109 -1.97 -1.83 7.69
N HIS A 110 -1.49 -0.97 6.79
CA HIS A 110 -1.30 0.45 7.10
C HIS A 110 -2.63 1.11 7.51
N LEU A 111 -3.70 0.91 6.73
CA LEU A 111 -5.01 1.47 7.04
C LEU A 111 -5.61 0.85 8.32
N PHE A 112 -5.45 -0.45 8.52
CA PHE A 112 -5.92 -1.17 9.70
C PHE A 112 -5.27 -0.63 10.98
N GLU A 113 -3.94 -0.53 11.02
CA GLU A 113 -3.21 0.07 12.14
C GLU A 113 -3.65 1.52 12.40
N ARG A 114 -3.95 2.27 11.33
CA ARG A 114 -4.30 3.70 11.42
C ARG A 114 -5.70 3.96 11.95
N PHE A 115 -6.69 3.24 11.44
CA PHE A 115 -8.10 3.56 11.68
C PHE A 115 -8.74 2.66 12.73
N VAL A 116 -8.28 1.43 12.87
CA VAL A 116 -8.82 0.49 13.86
C VAL A 116 -8.08 0.62 15.19
N GLY A 117 -6.82 1.06 15.17
CA GLY A 117 -6.03 1.19 16.39
C GLY A 117 -5.71 -0.17 17.02
N ALA A 118 -5.64 -1.22 16.21
CA ALA A 118 -5.34 -2.57 16.67
C ALA A 118 -3.98 -2.64 17.38
N ARG A 119 -3.95 -3.32 18.51
CA ARG A 119 -2.77 -3.62 19.31
C ARG A 119 -2.26 -5.01 18.95
N ARG A 120 -0.97 -5.26 19.22
CA ARG A 120 -0.32 -6.54 18.92
C ARG A 120 -1.00 -7.76 19.57
N ARG A 121 -1.76 -7.55 20.66
CA ARG A 121 -2.42 -8.63 21.41
C ARG A 121 -3.92 -8.73 21.14
N ASP A 122 -4.46 -7.89 20.25
CA ASP A 122 -5.88 -7.97 19.93
C ASP A 122 -6.12 -9.24 19.11
N PRO A 123 -7.16 -10.04 19.43
CA PRO A 123 -7.46 -11.24 18.69
C PRO A 123 -7.87 -10.88 17.26
N LEU A 124 -7.19 -11.47 16.28
CA LEU A 124 -7.48 -11.28 14.86
C LEU A 124 -7.87 -12.61 14.23
N TYR A 125 -9.07 -12.67 13.65
CA TYR A 125 -9.50 -13.81 12.86
C TYR A 125 -9.03 -13.66 11.41
N LEU A 126 -8.29 -14.65 10.91
CA LEU A 126 -7.83 -14.73 9.52
C LEU A 126 -8.40 -16.02 8.90
N SER A 127 -9.31 -15.87 7.94
CA SER A 127 -10.00 -17.00 7.31
C SER A 127 -9.10 -17.82 6.38
N GLU A 128 -8.03 -17.24 5.84
CA GLU A 128 -7.15 -17.90 4.85
C GLU A 128 -5.75 -18.15 5.39
N GLN A 129 -5.46 -19.41 5.77
CA GLN A 129 -4.18 -19.80 6.39
C GLN A 129 -3.02 -20.00 5.42
N ASN A 130 -3.28 -20.10 4.12
CA ASN A 130 -2.24 -20.34 3.11
C ASN A 130 -1.60 -19.05 2.57
N THR A 131 -2.07 -17.88 3.02
CA THR A 131 -1.64 -16.57 2.51
C THR A 131 -0.33 -16.08 3.11
N PRO A 132 0.44 -15.23 2.39
CA PRO A 132 1.59 -14.55 2.97
C PRO A 132 1.24 -13.71 4.20
N LEU A 133 0.04 -13.13 4.27
CA LEU A 133 -0.44 -12.38 5.42
C LEU A 133 -0.54 -13.29 6.66
N TYR A 134 -1.17 -14.45 6.51
CA TYR A 134 -1.31 -15.39 7.62
C TYR A 134 0.04 -15.83 8.16
N ARG A 135 0.95 -16.27 7.27
CA ARG A 135 2.31 -16.68 7.67
C ARG A 135 3.04 -15.54 8.39
N TRP A 136 2.98 -14.34 7.83
CA TRP A 136 3.59 -13.16 8.45
C TRP A 136 3.04 -12.82 9.84
N MET A 137 1.73 -13.03 10.07
CA MET A 137 1.09 -12.81 11.37
C MET A 137 1.38 -13.95 12.36
N ALA A 138 1.44 -15.20 11.89
CA ALA A 138 1.71 -16.37 12.72
C ALA A 138 3.16 -16.41 13.25
N ASP A 139 4.11 -15.85 12.51
CA ASP A 139 5.52 -15.77 12.90
C ASP A 139 5.82 -14.67 13.97
N ARG A 140 4.80 -14.01 14.57
CA ARG A 140 4.95 -12.77 15.38
C ARG A 140 4.33 -12.81 16.79
#